data_AF-A0A7Z0VST5-F1
#
_entry.id   AF-A0A7Z0VST5-F1
#
_cell.length_a   1.000
_cell.length_b   1.000
_cell.length_c   1.000
_cell.angle_alpha   90.00
_cell.angle_beta   90.00
_cell.angle_gamma   90.00
#
_symmetry.space_group_name_H-M   'P 1'
#
loop_
_entity.id
_entity.type
_entity.pdbx_description
1 polymer ?
#
loop_
_entity_poly.entity_id
_entity_poly.type
_entity_poly.pdbx_seq_one_letter_code
_entity_poly.pdbx_strand_id
1 'polypeptide(L)'
;MKTLHLAPMLTIGRLRSRTGDAWLDVLAVASFALSTAMTLTVAGGVWMFNTWTNDPSERLLEAFARLDWYPSDTTVYLVLALFAVVLLAFPVFSLGSSAARLGAQGRSERLASLRLVGATSGQVILIALVETVIQWVIGAAIGVILYVVTLPLWSHAHFLTVAIDPAEMLVPAWILAIVLAVLLAIAVISTLVGLQKVRISPLGVAKRHTPKALRMWRLFVLAGAIVLFCTFAIFPTDDFNTHGMLVVVALLSVIIIAIAIAAPFIIQLLAAPFTLSHFPSVVLAARRIMDDPRAVWRVVGALSILCFIGGFTSVMDFATVSSTKQEIPPAVIVFMHDVPLGVTITLGIGFTVSALSTLMNQASGVFDRLTQTQALDRMGFPRHLFTLVRLFQSFVPLVVTSILFAALGRGLSLASTGGRSAATDDTLVRLLMIGGIGLGMSLVALLICTPLERHVLAALGRAND
;
A
#
# COMPACT_ATOMS: atom_id res chain seq x y z
N MET A 1 19.10 12.36 -35.75
CA MET A 1 19.52 12.79 -34.40
C MET A 1 19.26 11.65 -33.42
N LYS A 2 20.27 11.22 -32.64
CA LYS A 2 20.14 10.07 -31.73
C LYS A 2 19.14 10.40 -30.62
N THR A 3 17.99 9.73 -30.61
CA THR A 3 16.90 9.88 -29.64
C THR A 3 17.36 9.78 -28.18
N LEU A 4 18.42 9.02 -27.92
CA LEU A 4 19.06 8.88 -26.60
C LEU A 4 19.67 10.17 -26.05
N HIS A 5 20.13 11.09 -26.92
CA HIS A 5 20.76 12.35 -26.48
C HIS A 5 19.74 13.45 -26.12
N LEU A 6 18.55 13.38 -26.71
CA LEU A 6 17.50 14.39 -26.53
C LEU A 6 16.79 14.25 -25.17
N ALA A 7 16.51 13.02 -24.72
CA ALA A 7 15.77 12.76 -23.49
C ALA A 7 16.35 13.43 -22.22
N PRO A 8 17.67 13.35 -21.91
CA PRO A 8 18.22 14.03 -20.74
C PRO A 8 18.20 15.56 -20.86
N MET A 9 18.48 16.12 -22.04
CA MET A 9 18.43 17.59 -22.25
C MET A 9 17.03 18.16 -22.06
N LEU A 10 16.01 17.41 -22.47
CA LEU A 10 14.62 17.79 -22.32
C LEU A 10 14.16 17.71 -20.86
N THR A 11 14.67 16.75 -20.09
CA THR A 11 14.40 16.64 -18.65
C THR A 11 14.99 17.83 -17.89
N ILE A 12 16.23 18.22 -18.22
CA ILE A 12 16.92 19.38 -17.63
C ILE A 12 16.22 20.70 -17.99
N GLY A 13 15.81 20.87 -19.25
CA GLY A 13 15.06 22.04 -19.69
C GLY A 13 13.74 22.21 -18.93
N ARG A 14 13.10 21.08 -18.58
CA ARG A 14 11.81 21.04 -17.89
C ARG A 14 11.91 21.37 -16.39
N LEU A 15 12.95 20.88 -15.70
CA LEU A 15 13.26 21.31 -14.32
C LEU A 15 13.54 22.81 -14.23
N ARG A 16 14.03 23.42 -15.32
CA ARG A 16 14.27 24.87 -15.42
C ARG A 16 13.01 25.67 -15.76
N SER A 17 12.07 25.13 -16.54
CA SER A 17 10.80 25.79 -16.85
C SER A 17 9.80 25.58 -15.71
N ARG A 18 9.38 26.66 -15.04
CA ARG A 18 8.33 26.65 -13.99
C ARG A 18 6.91 26.37 -14.54
N THR A 19 6.75 25.48 -15.50
CA THR A 19 5.44 25.00 -15.97
C THR A 19 4.91 23.91 -15.05
N GLY A 20 3.59 23.71 -14.99
CA GLY A 20 2.93 22.80 -14.05
C GLY A 20 3.42 21.33 -14.08
N ASP A 21 4.08 20.92 -15.16
CA ASP A 21 4.62 19.57 -15.35
C ASP A 21 5.80 19.23 -14.42
N ALA A 22 6.55 20.23 -13.93
CA ALA A 22 7.71 19.99 -13.06
C ALA A 22 7.32 19.32 -11.73
N TRP A 23 6.12 19.61 -11.21
CA TRP A 23 5.60 18.99 -9.98
C TRP A 23 5.35 17.49 -10.13
N LEU A 24 4.94 17.04 -11.32
CA LEU A 24 4.71 15.61 -11.59
C LEU A 24 6.01 14.81 -11.57
N ASP A 25 7.11 15.41 -12.01
CA ASP A 25 8.44 14.78 -11.97
C ASP A 25 8.98 14.68 -10.55
N VAL A 26 8.87 15.75 -9.77
CA VAL A 26 9.28 15.75 -8.36
C VAL A 26 8.49 14.69 -7.60
N LEU A 27 7.18 14.61 -7.84
CA LEU A 27 6.32 13.62 -7.20
C LEU A 27 6.69 12.19 -7.62
N ALA A 28 7.00 11.96 -8.90
CA ALA A 28 7.46 10.66 -9.40
C ALA A 28 8.80 10.24 -8.77
N VAL A 29 9.78 11.14 -8.72
CA VAL A 29 11.09 10.90 -8.07
C VAL A 29 10.92 10.62 -6.59
N ALA A 30 10.11 11.43 -5.88
CA ALA A 30 9.82 11.22 -4.46
C ALA A 30 9.14 9.86 -4.21
N SER A 31 8.25 9.43 -5.11
CA SER A 31 7.58 8.14 -5.01
C SER A 31 8.53 6.97 -5.25
N PHE A 32 9.44 7.06 -6.22
CA PHE A 32 10.48 6.05 -6.40
C PHE A 32 11.46 6.02 -5.22
N ALA A 33 11.82 7.18 -4.66
CA ALA A 33 12.67 7.26 -3.48
C ALA A 33 12.04 6.61 -2.26
N LEU A 34 10.80 6.94 -1.94
CA LEU A 34 10.12 6.38 -0.79
C LEU A 34 9.83 4.89 -0.98
N SER A 35 9.40 4.48 -2.17
CA SER A 35 9.21 3.05 -2.50
C SER A 35 10.51 2.26 -2.32
N THR A 36 11.64 2.80 -2.78
CA THR A 36 12.96 2.17 -2.62
C THR A 36 13.36 2.10 -1.15
N ALA A 37 13.27 3.21 -0.40
CA ALA A 37 13.61 3.26 1.01
C ALA A 37 12.80 2.26 1.84
N MET A 38 11.48 2.21 1.63
CA MET A 38 10.58 1.31 2.35
C MET A 38 10.84 -0.15 1.99
N THR A 39 11.06 -0.47 0.70
CA THR A 39 11.35 -1.84 0.28
C THR A 39 12.69 -2.33 0.84
N LEU A 40 13.72 -1.47 0.85
CA LEU A 40 15.02 -1.80 1.44
C LEU A 40 14.95 -1.94 2.96
N THR A 41 14.14 -1.13 3.64
CA THR A 41 13.91 -1.25 5.09
C THR A 41 13.29 -2.61 5.42
N VAL A 42 12.27 -3.03 4.67
CA VAL A 42 11.62 -4.33 4.88
C VAL A 42 12.58 -5.48 4.52
N ALA A 43 13.33 -5.35 3.41
CA ALA A 43 14.34 -6.34 3.03
C ALA A 43 15.47 -6.45 4.08
N GLY A 44 15.88 -5.33 4.68
CA GLY A 44 16.83 -5.29 5.78
C GLY A 44 16.32 -5.99 7.03
N GLY A 45 15.04 -5.83 7.37
CA GLY A 45 14.40 -6.57 8.46
C GLY A 45 14.37 -8.08 8.21
N VAL A 46 14.06 -8.52 6.98
CA VAL A 46 14.13 -9.95 6.60
C VAL A 46 15.55 -10.47 6.68
N TRP A 47 16.53 -9.69 6.19
CA TRP A 47 17.93 -10.06 6.25
C TRP A 47 18.42 -10.22 7.69
N MET A 48 18.06 -9.29 8.57
CA MET A 48 18.35 -9.35 10.00
C MET A 48 17.84 -10.65 10.64
N PHE A 49 16.55 -11.01 10.44
CA PHE A 49 16.02 -12.28 10.98
C PHE A 49 16.64 -13.52 10.31
N ASN A 50 17.07 -13.42 9.05
CA ASN A 50 17.83 -14.47 8.41
C ASN A 50 19.22 -14.63 9.04
N THR A 51 19.91 -13.53 9.37
CA THR A 51 21.21 -13.59 10.05
C THR A 51 21.08 -14.17 11.46
N TRP A 52 20.01 -13.87 12.20
CA TRP A 52 19.80 -14.43 13.53
C TRP A 52 19.67 -15.96 13.54
N THR A 53 19.06 -16.50 12.48
CA THR A 53 18.85 -17.95 12.33
C THR A 53 20.13 -18.67 11.89
N ASN A 54 20.96 -18.05 11.03
CA ASN A 54 22.11 -18.71 10.41
C ASN A 54 23.44 -18.39 11.09
N ASP A 55 23.68 -17.13 11.46
CA ASP A 55 24.93 -16.60 12.01
C ASP A 55 24.63 -15.62 13.17
N PRO A 56 24.12 -16.11 14.32
CA PRO A 56 23.76 -15.25 15.45
C PRO A 56 24.99 -14.58 16.08
N SER A 57 24.87 -13.30 16.41
CA SER A 57 25.89 -12.54 17.13
C SER A 57 26.00 -12.98 18.60
N GLU A 58 27.15 -12.74 19.25
CA GLU A 58 27.39 -13.15 20.65
C GLU A 58 26.33 -12.62 21.62
N ARG A 59 25.87 -11.37 21.42
CA ARG A 59 24.79 -10.75 22.21
C ARG A 59 23.47 -11.51 22.10
N LEU A 60 23.21 -12.08 20.92
CA LEU A 60 22.02 -12.84 20.60
C LEU A 60 22.08 -14.24 21.20
N LEU A 61 23.25 -14.87 21.19
CA LEU A 61 23.51 -16.13 21.88
C LEU A 61 23.29 -15.99 23.40
N GLU A 62 23.70 -14.87 24.00
CA GLU A 62 23.39 -14.58 25.41
C GLU A 62 21.89 -14.42 25.66
N ALA A 63 21.15 -13.78 24.75
CA ALA A 63 19.70 -13.63 24.86
C ALA A 63 18.99 -14.97 24.72
N PHE A 64 19.41 -15.80 23.75
CA PHE A 64 18.93 -17.17 23.57
C PHE A 64 19.16 -18.03 24.81
N ALA A 65 20.34 -17.95 25.42
CA ALA A 65 20.64 -18.67 26.66
C ALA A 65 19.74 -18.24 27.83
N ARG A 66 19.36 -16.95 27.90
CA ARG A 66 18.41 -16.46 28.93
C ARG A 66 16.97 -16.90 28.70
N LEU A 67 16.59 -17.12 27.44
CA LEU A 67 15.22 -17.44 27.03
C LEU A 67 14.99 -18.93 26.79
N ASP A 68 16.03 -19.76 26.98
CA ASP A 68 16.04 -21.19 26.64
C ASP A 68 15.66 -21.44 25.18
N TRP A 69 16.17 -20.59 24.29
CA TRP A 69 15.91 -20.65 22.85
C TRP A 69 17.11 -21.13 22.06
N TYR A 70 16.82 -21.79 20.94
CA TYR A 70 17.81 -22.19 19.97
C TYR A 70 17.71 -21.30 18.71
N PRO A 71 18.80 -21.09 17.94
CA PRO A 71 18.73 -20.35 16.68
C PRO A 71 17.68 -20.88 15.69
N SER A 72 17.25 -22.15 15.79
CA SER A 72 16.15 -22.68 14.98
C SER A 72 14.80 -22.01 15.27
N ASP A 73 14.60 -21.50 16.49
CA ASP A 73 13.32 -20.96 16.95
C ASP A 73 13.06 -19.56 16.37
N THR A 74 14.12 -18.83 15.97
CA THR A 74 13.99 -17.55 15.25
C THR A 74 13.42 -17.69 13.84
N THR A 75 13.32 -18.91 13.31
CA THR A 75 12.62 -19.18 12.04
C THR A 75 11.20 -18.62 12.04
N VAL A 76 10.53 -18.60 13.21
CA VAL A 76 9.20 -18.01 13.36
C VAL A 76 9.18 -16.51 13.01
N TYR A 77 10.20 -15.75 13.44
CA TYR A 77 10.34 -14.34 13.10
C TYR A 77 10.60 -14.14 11.61
N LEU A 78 11.43 -15.00 11.01
CA LEU A 78 11.69 -14.95 9.57
C LEU A 78 10.41 -15.20 8.76
N VAL A 79 9.59 -16.18 9.16
CA VAL A 79 8.29 -16.45 8.53
C VAL A 79 7.36 -15.24 8.63
N LEU A 80 7.28 -14.60 9.80
CA LEU A 80 6.48 -13.38 9.99
C LEU A 80 7.02 -12.19 9.18
N ALA A 81 8.33 -12.04 9.07
CA ALA A 81 8.96 -11.01 8.26
C ALA A 81 8.68 -11.22 6.76
N LEU A 82 8.77 -12.47 6.27
CA LEU A 82 8.37 -12.82 4.90
C LEU A 82 6.88 -12.57 4.66
N PHE A 83 6.03 -12.87 5.65
CA PHE A 83 4.61 -12.54 5.57
C PHE A 83 4.38 -11.01 5.47
N ALA A 84 5.11 -10.22 6.24
CA ALA A 84 5.09 -8.75 6.13
C ALA A 84 5.55 -8.25 4.75
N VAL A 85 6.57 -8.87 4.13
CA VAL A 85 6.97 -8.56 2.74
C VAL A 85 5.80 -8.77 1.79
N VAL A 86 5.12 -9.91 1.88
CA VAL A 86 3.99 -10.22 0.98
C VAL A 86 2.85 -9.21 1.18
N LEU A 87 2.55 -8.83 2.42
CA LEU A 87 1.55 -7.81 2.74
C LEU A 87 1.90 -6.43 2.16
N LEU A 88 3.18 -6.05 2.22
CA LEU A 88 3.66 -4.75 1.75
C LEU A 88 3.94 -4.70 0.24
N ALA A 89 4.12 -5.86 -0.40
CA ALA A 89 4.39 -5.95 -1.83
C ALA A 89 3.33 -5.22 -2.66
N PHE A 90 2.05 -5.43 -2.37
CA PHE A 90 0.96 -4.81 -3.13
C PHE A 90 0.95 -3.26 -3.02
N PRO A 91 0.97 -2.64 -1.83
CA PRO A 91 1.08 -1.17 -1.71
C PRO A 91 2.31 -0.60 -2.41
N VAL A 92 3.48 -1.23 -2.27
CA VAL A 92 4.74 -0.79 -2.88
C VAL A 92 4.66 -0.84 -4.41
N PHE A 93 4.14 -1.94 -4.97
CA PHE A 93 3.94 -2.08 -6.41
C PHE A 93 2.91 -1.09 -6.95
N SER A 94 1.84 -0.85 -6.21
CA SER A 94 0.82 0.15 -6.54
C SER A 94 1.45 1.54 -6.63
N LEU A 95 2.24 1.94 -5.62
CA LEU A 95 2.95 3.22 -5.59
C LEU A 95 3.90 3.38 -6.78
N GLY A 96 4.78 2.40 -7.02
CA GLY A 96 5.74 2.43 -8.12
C GLY A 96 5.06 2.49 -9.50
N SER A 97 3.98 1.72 -9.68
CA SER A 97 3.23 1.71 -10.93
C SER A 97 2.46 3.02 -11.17
N SER A 98 1.91 3.62 -10.12
CA SER A 98 1.23 4.92 -10.22
C SER A 98 2.22 6.06 -10.47
N ALA A 99 3.43 6.00 -9.90
CA ALA A 99 4.50 6.94 -10.21
C ALA A 99 4.90 6.90 -11.69
N ALA A 100 5.12 5.69 -12.22
CA ALA A 100 5.45 5.49 -13.63
C ALA A 100 4.34 5.93 -14.58
N ARG A 101 3.06 5.71 -14.23
CA ARG A 101 1.89 6.11 -15.04
C ARG A 101 1.71 7.63 -15.07
N LEU A 102 1.86 8.30 -13.94
CA LEU A 102 1.78 9.76 -13.85
C LEU A 102 2.80 10.45 -14.74
N GLY A 103 4.06 9.97 -14.68
CA GLY A 103 5.10 10.45 -15.57
C GLY A 103 4.70 10.30 -17.04
N ALA A 104 4.17 9.15 -17.43
CA ALA A 104 3.72 8.92 -18.80
C ALA A 104 2.53 9.80 -19.24
N GLN A 105 1.55 10.02 -18.36
CA GLN A 105 0.34 10.81 -18.67
C GLN A 105 0.64 12.30 -18.83
N GLY A 106 1.43 12.90 -17.93
CA GLY A 106 1.83 14.32 -18.04
C GLY A 106 2.60 14.63 -19.33
N ARG A 107 3.22 13.61 -19.95
CA ARG A 107 3.98 13.74 -21.20
C ARG A 107 3.13 13.56 -22.46
N SER A 108 1.87 13.13 -22.33
CA SER A 108 1.06 12.66 -23.46
C SER A 108 0.83 13.72 -24.54
N GLU A 109 0.54 14.97 -24.17
CA GLU A 109 0.35 16.09 -25.12
C GLU A 109 1.62 16.39 -25.91
N ARG A 110 2.77 16.36 -25.23
CA ARG A 110 4.08 16.57 -25.85
C ARG A 110 4.49 15.42 -26.77
N LEU A 111 4.20 14.19 -26.36
CA LEU A 111 4.45 13.03 -27.22
C LEU A 111 3.52 13.05 -28.44
N ALA A 112 2.30 13.57 -28.31
CA ALA A 112 1.40 13.81 -29.43
C ALA A 112 1.95 14.90 -30.37
N SER A 113 2.47 16.02 -29.86
CA SER A 113 3.10 17.04 -30.71
C SER A 113 4.35 16.54 -31.44
N LEU A 114 5.20 15.73 -30.78
CA LEU A 114 6.32 15.07 -31.44
C LEU A 114 5.87 14.10 -32.55
N ARG A 115 4.76 13.40 -32.36
CA ARG A 115 4.16 12.57 -33.42
C ARG A 115 3.65 13.39 -34.59
N LEU A 116 3.09 14.58 -34.34
CA LEU A 116 2.67 15.51 -35.40
C LEU A 116 3.85 16.02 -36.24
N VAL A 117 5.04 16.11 -35.65
CA VAL A 117 6.30 16.47 -36.34
C VAL A 117 7.00 15.24 -36.95
N GLY A 118 6.37 14.07 -36.92
CA GLY A 118 6.84 12.86 -37.62
C GLY A 118 7.62 11.85 -36.75
N ALA A 119 7.68 12.00 -35.43
CA ALA A 119 8.29 11.01 -34.55
C ALA A 119 7.51 9.68 -34.58
N THR A 120 8.22 8.55 -34.67
CA THR A 120 7.57 7.23 -34.68
C THR A 120 7.11 6.82 -33.28
N SER A 121 6.10 5.95 -33.20
CA SER A 121 5.59 5.42 -31.93
C SER A 121 6.68 4.75 -31.07
N GLY A 122 7.66 4.09 -31.72
CA GLY A 122 8.79 3.48 -31.02
C GLY A 122 9.73 4.51 -30.41
N GLN A 123 10.00 5.62 -31.10
CA GLN A 123 10.83 6.71 -30.58
C GLN A 123 10.17 7.41 -29.39
N VAL A 124 8.85 7.60 -29.44
CA VAL A 124 8.05 8.14 -28.34
C VAL A 124 8.12 7.25 -27.09
N ILE A 125 7.96 5.94 -27.26
CA ILE A 125 8.08 4.99 -26.15
C ILE A 125 9.50 4.99 -25.58
N LEU A 126 10.53 5.02 -26.42
CA LEU A 126 11.93 5.05 -25.98
C LEU A 126 12.23 6.31 -25.17
N ILE A 127 11.79 7.48 -25.63
CA ILE A 127 11.98 8.74 -24.88
C ILE A 127 11.31 8.63 -23.51
N ALA A 128 10.07 8.16 -23.45
CA ALA A 128 9.34 8.03 -22.20
C ALA A 128 10.01 7.03 -21.24
N LEU A 129 10.53 5.91 -21.75
CA LEU A 129 11.30 4.94 -20.97
C LEU A 129 12.57 5.55 -20.40
N VAL A 130 13.36 6.27 -21.21
CA VAL A 130 14.59 6.92 -20.73
C VAL A 130 14.27 7.94 -19.64
N GLU A 131 13.22 8.75 -19.82
CA GLU A 131 12.79 9.69 -18.79
C GLU A 131 12.38 8.98 -17.48
N THR A 132 11.61 7.89 -17.56
CA THR A 132 11.26 7.08 -16.38
C THR A 132 12.50 6.47 -15.72
N VAL A 133 13.46 5.96 -16.49
CA VAL A 133 14.70 5.38 -15.95
C VAL A 133 15.52 6.45 -15.24
N ILE A 134 15.65 7.66 -15.81
CA ILE A 134 16.34 8.78 -15.14
C ILE A 134 15.69 9.10 -13.79
N GLN A 135 14.36 9.20 -13.76
CA GLN A 135 13.61 9.45 -12.53
C GLN A 135 13.76 8.32 -11.51
N TRP A 136 13.73 7.08 -11.98
CA TRP A 136 13.94 5.91 -11.14
C TRP A 136 15.36 5.87 -10.57
N VAL A 137 16.40 6.18 -11.35
CA VAL A 137 17.79 6.22 -10.87
C VAL A 137 17.95 7.29 -9.79
N ILE A 138 17.45 8.50 -10.03
CA ILE A 138 17.51 9.60 -9.05
C ILE A 138 16.73 9.21 -7.78
N GLY A 139 15.50 8.70 -7.95
CA GLY A 139 14.66 8.26 -6.84
C GLY A 139 15.32 7.14 -6.05
N ALA A 140 15.80 6.09 -6.72
CA ALA A 140 16.48 4.96 -6.08
C ALA A 140 17.73 5.40 -5.31
N ALA A 141 18.54 6.30 -5.87
CA ALA A 141 19.70 6.85 -5.15
C ALA A 141 19.28 7.57 -3.86
N ILE A 142 18.27 8.44 -3.94
CA ILE A 142 17.70 9.11 -2.76
C ILE A 142 17.14 8.08 -1.78
N GLY A 143 16.46 7.05 -2.27
CA GLY A 143 15.85 6.00 -1.45
C GLY A 143 16.88 5.14 -0.71
N VAL A 144 18.00 4.80 -1.36
CA VAL A 144 19.14 4.12 -0.72
C VAL A 144 19.75 5.00 0.35
N ILE A 145 19.95 6.30 0.08
CA ILE A 145 20.45 7.26 1.08
C ILE A 145 19.49 7.33 2.27
N LEU A 146 18.18 7.47 2.02
CA LEU A 146 17.17 7.49 3.08
C LEU A 146 17.18 6.21 3.91
N TYR A 147 17.31 5.03 3.27
CA TYR A 147 17.43 3.76 3.96
C TYR A 147 18.65 3.73 4.89
N VAL A 148 19.84 4.11 4.40
CA VAL A 148 21.05 4.13 5.23
C VAL A 148 20.95 5.14 6.37
N VAL A 149 20.38 6.32 6.12
CA VAL A 149 20.18 7.37 7.13
C VAL A 149 19.17 6.95 8.20
N THR A 150 18.20 6.10 7.88
CA THR A 150 17.22 5.62 8.88
C THR A 150 17.74 4.44 9.70
N LEU A 151 18.82 3.75 9.31
CA LEU A 151 19.39 2.61 10.06
C LEU A 151 19.63 2.90 11.55
N PRO A 152 20.24 4.03 11.96
CA PRO A 152 20.47 4.31 13.37
C PRO A 152 19.18 4.54 14.16
N LEU A 153 18.08 4.94 13.51
CA LEU A 153 16.79 5.12 14.20
C LEU A 153 16.22 3.78 14.67
N TRP A 154 16.53 2.68 13.97
CA TRP A 154 16.05 1.34 14.32
C TRP A 154 16.65 0.78 15.60
N SER A 155 17.79 1.31 16.08
CA SER A 155 18.38 0.88 17.35
C SER A 155 17.51 1.18 18.58
N HIS A 156 16.47 2.02 18.42
CA HIS A 156 15.49 2.30 19.46
C HIS A 156 14.40 1.20 19.55
N ALA A 157 14.26 0.36 18.52
CA ALA A 157 13.37 -0.79 18.57
C ALA A 157 14.10 -1.98 19.21
N HIS A 158 13.37 -2.75 20.02
CA HIS A 158 13.90 -3.92 20.71
C HIS A 158 13.11 -5.15 20.29
N PHE A 159 13.83 -6.20 19.94
CA PHE A 159 13.30 -7.53 19.64
C PHE A 159 14.12 -8.52 20.48
N LEU A 160 13.49 -9.53 21.04
CA LEU A 160 14.17 -10.49 21.94
C LEU A 160 14.85 -9.85 23.14
N THR A 161 14.33 -8.70 23.61
CA THR A 161 14.97 -7.85 24.64
C THR A 161 16.35 -7.29 24.24
N VAL A 162 16.74 -7.44 22.98
CA VAL A 162 17.98 -6.91 22.39
C VAL A 162 17.63 -5.76 21.45
N ALA A 163 18.40 -4.67 21.51
CA ALA A 163 18.25 -3.57 20.56
C ALA A 163 18.68 -4.00 19.15
N ILE A 164 17.95 -3.56 18.12
CA ILE A 164 18.32 -3.86 16.73
C ILE A 164 19.70 -3.25 16.42
N ASP A 165 20.64 -4.07 15.97
CA ASP A 165 21.93 -3.58 15.49
C ASP A 165 21.79 -3.04 14.05
N PRO A 166 22.12 -1.75 13.81
CA PRO A 166 22.10 -1.18 12.46
C PRO A 166 22.93 -1.97 11.44
N ALA A 167 23.99 -2.66 11.89
CA ALA A 167 24.84 -3.47 11.03
C ALA A 167 24.14 -4.75 10.55
N GLU A 168 23.29 -5.36 11.36
CA GLU A 168 22.54 -6.58 11.00
C GLU A 168 21.39 -6.26 10.04
N MET A 169 20.88 -5.02 10.07
CA MET A 169 19.84 -4.56 9.16
C MET A 169 20.38 -4.11 7.79
N LEU A 170 21.70 -3.98 7.62
CA LEU A 170 22.33 -3.64 6.34
C LEU A 170 22.19 -4.79 5.33
N VAL A 171 21.46 -4.54 4.24
CA VAL A 171 21.31 -5.53 3.17
C VAL A 171 22.63 -5.75 2.41
N PRO A 172 23.01 -7.01 2.13
CA PRO A 172 24.12 -7.32 1.25
C PRO A 172 23.95 -6.70 -0.14
N ALA A 173 25.08 -6.40 -0.80
CA ALA A 173 25.08 -5.76 -2.12
C ALA A 173 24.24 -6.52 -3.17
N TRP A 174 24.19 -7.86 -3.09
CA TRP A 174 23.40 -8.68 -4.02
C TRP A 174 21.89 -8.55 -3.77
N ILE A 175 21.42 -8.49 -2.51
CA ILE A 175 20.00 -8.24 -2.19
C ILE A 175 19.61 -6.84 -2.63
N LEU A 176 20.46 -5.85 -2.35
CA LEU A 176 20.25 -4.48 -2.79
C LEU A 176 20.09 -4.41 -4.32
N ALA A 177 20.96 -5.08 -5.08
CA ALA A 177 20.88 -5.15 -6.54
C ALA A 177 19.57 -5.80 -7.02
N ILE A 178 19.14 -6.89 -6.39
CA ILE A 178 17.87 -7.57 -6.72
C ILE A 178 16.68 -6.66 -6.47
N VAL A 179 16.60 -6.02 -5.28
CA VAL A 179 15.50 -5.13 -4.92
C VAL A 179 15.41 -3.96 -5.91
N LEU A 180 16.53 -3.33 -6.22
CA LEU A 180 16.58 -2.25 -7.20
C LEU A 180 16.16 -2.74 -8.60
N ALA A 181 16.65 -3.89 -9.06
CA ALA A 181 16.27 -4.46 -10.35
C ALA A 181 14.76 -4.75 -10.45
N VAL A 182 14.15 -5.29 -9.39
CA VAL A 182 12.71 -5.53 -9.33
C VAL A 182 11.92 -4.23 -9.40
N LEU A 183 12.29 -3.22 -8.62
CA LEU A 183 11.63 -1.91 -8.65
C LEU A 183 11.76 -1.21 -10.00
N LEU A 184 12.93 -1.31 -10.65
CA LEU A 184 13.15 -0.81 -12.00
C LEU A 184 12.26 -1.53 -13.02
N ALA A 185 12.19 -2.86 -12.95
CA ALA A 185 11.34 -3.66 -13.84
C ALA A 185 9.88 -3.23 -13.72
N ILE A 186 9.38 -3.02 -12.50
CA ILE A 186 8.01 -2.53 -12.26
C ILE A 186 7.80 -1.14 -12.88
N ALA A 187 8.76 -0.23 -12.73
CA ALA A 187 8.66 1.11 -13.31
C ALA A 187 8.60 1.06 -14.85
N VAL A 188 9.51 0.30 -15.47
CA VAL A 188 9.59 0.12 -16.92
C VAL A 188 8.32 -0.54 -17.48
N ILE A 189 7.88 -1.66 -16.89
CA ILE A 189 6.67 -2.37 -17.30
C ILE A 189 5.45 -1.45 -17.15
N SER A 190 5.36 -0.69 -16.05
CA SER A 190 4.24 0.23 -15.82
C SER A 190 4.20 1.37 -16.83
N THR A 191 5.35 1.93 -17.21
CA THR A 191 5.44 2.93 -18.29
C THR A 191 5.04 2.34 -19.63
N LEU A 192 5.50 1.13 -19.98
CA LEU A 192 5.13 0.44 -21.21
C LEU A 192 3.62 0.22 -21.30
N VAL A 193 3.01 -0.34 -20.24
CA VAL A 193 1.56 -0.61 -20.19
C VAL A 193 0.77 0.71 -20.23
N GLY A 194 1.25 1.76 -19.57
CA GLY A 194 0.64 3.09 -19.61
C GLY A 194 0.57 3.66 -21.03
N LEU A 195 1.65 3.51 -21.80
CA LEU A 195 1.74 3.99 -23.18
C LEU A 195 1.03 3.08 -24.19
N GLN A 196 0.94 1.77 -23.94
CA GLN A 196 0.23 0.83 -24.82
C GLN A 196 -1.27 1.16 -24.94
N LYS A 197 -1.91 1.68 -23.89
CA LYS A 197 -3.30 2.15 -23.94
C LYS A 197 -3.53 3.28 -24.94
N VAL A 198 -2.49 4.06 -25.30
CA VAL A 198 -2.55 5.11 -26.33
C VAL A 198 -2.44 4.53 -27.74
N ARG A 199 -1.88 3.31 -27.87
CA ARG A 199 -1.67 2.63 -29.16
C ARG A 199 -2.88 1.79 -29.60
N ILE A 200 -3.68 1.31 -28.65
CA ILE A 200 -4.75 0.35 -28.90
C ILE A 200 -6.11 1.08 -28.86
N SER A 201 -6.53 1.55 -30.05
CA SER A 201 -7.91 1.87 -30.45
C SER A 201 -8.58 3.14 -29.85
N PRO A 202 -8.71 4.23 -30.64
CA PRO A 202 -9.61 5.35 -30.32
C PRO A 202 -11.10 4.95 -30.24
N LEU A 203 -11.48 3.76 -30.73
CA LEU A 203 -12.87 3.25 -30.68
C LEU A 203 -13.20 2.45 -29.41
N GLY A 204 -12.19 1.95 -28.66
CA GLY A 204 -12.40 1.23 -27.40
C GLY A 204 -12.84 2.14 -26.23
N VAL A 205 -12.67 3.45 -26.38
CA VAL A 205 -13.03 4.47 -25.38
C VAL A 205 -14.52 4.86 -25.46
N ALA A 206 -15.15 4.69 -26.63
CA ALA A 206 -16.56 4.99 -26.85
C ALA A 206 -17.50 3.92 -26.27
N LYS A 207 -17.04 2.68 -26.13
CA LYS A 207 -17.75 1.61 -25.40
C LYS A 207 -17.15 1.44 -24.02
N ARG A 208 -17.48 2.36 -23.10
CA ARG A 208 -17.38 2.09 -21.66
C ARG A 208 -18.42 1.01 -21.31
N HIS A 209 -18.09 -0.26 -21.58
CA HIS A 209 -18.89 -1.36 -21.08
C HIS A 209 -18.79 -1.34 -19.56
N THR A 210 -19.89 -0.99 -18.89
CA THR A 210 -20.04 -1.17 -17.46
C THR A 210 -19.85 -2.67 -17.17
N PRO A 211 -18.84 -3.04 -16.36
CA PRO A 211 -18.61 -4.44 -16.02
C PRO A 211 -19.86 -5.00 -15.32
N LYS A 212 -20.18 -6.28 -15.56
CA LYS A 212 -21.33 -6.94 -14.92
C LYS A 212 -21.23 -6.81 -13.40
N ALA A 213 -22.36 -6.52 -12.75
CA ALA A 213 -22.48 -6.45 -11.30
C ALA A 213 -21.87 -7.70 -10.63
N LEU A 214 -21.19 -7.50 -9.51
CA LEU A 214 -20.55 -8.59 -8.78
C LEU A 214 -21.62 -9.45 -8.12
N ARG A 215 -21.37 -10.76 -8.03
CA ARG A 215 -22.33 -11.75 -7.54
C ARG A 215 -22.08 -12.07 -6.06
N MET A 216 -23.15 -12.42 -5.35
CA MET A 216 -23.17 -12.74 -3.92
C MET A 216 -22.28 -13.92 -3.51
N TRP A 217 -21.95 -14.84 -4.43
CA TRP A 217 -21.15 -16.04 -4.12
C TRP A 217 -19.78 -15.73 -3.49
N ARG A 218 -19.26 -14.52 -3.73
CA ARG A 218 -18.00 -14.05 -3.14
C ARG A 218 -18.06 -13.96 -1.61
N LEU A 219 -19.24 -13.68 -1.04
CA LEU A 219 -19.42 -13.70 0.41
C LEU A 219 -19.35 -15.11 0.98
N PHE A 220 -19.78 -16.14 0.23
CA PHE A 220 -19.64 -17.53 0.69
C PHE A 220 -18.17 -17.96 0.76
N VAL A 221 -17.29 -17.43 -0.11
CA VAL A 221 -15.84 -17.67 -0.01
C VAL A 221 -15.29 -17.08 1.28
N LEU A 222 -15.67 -15.85 1.62
CA LEU A 222 -15.26 -15.21 2.88
C LEU A 222 -15.83 -15.94 4.10
N ALA A 223 -17.11 -16.31 4.08
CA ALA A 223 -17.74 -17.08 5.14
C ALA A 223 -17.04 -18.44 5.33
N GLY A 224 -16.72 -19.14 4.24
CA GLY A 224 -15.99 -20.41 4.28
C GLY A 224 -14.59 -20.27 4.89
N ALA A 225 -13.86 -19.20 4.55
CA ALA A 225 -12.55 -18.92 5.14
C ALA A 225 -12.63 -18.60 6.64
N ILE A 226 -13.65 -17.84 7.06
CA ILE A 226 -13.92 -17.54 8.48
C ILE A 226 -14.26 -18.83 9.23
N VAL A 227 -15.15 -19.67 8.69
CA VAL A 227 -15.51 -20.95 9.31
C VAL A 227 -14.27 -21.84 9.44
N LEU A 228 -13.47 -21.98 8.39
CA LEU A 228 -12.22 -22.74 8.41
C LEU A 228 -11.28 -22.26 9.53
N PHE A 229 -11.09 -20.94 9.64
CA PHE A 229 -10.26 -20.35 10.70
C PHE A 229 -10.83 -20.64 12.09
N CYS A 230 -12.12 -20.40 12.29
CA CYS A 230 -12.78 -20.63 13.58
C CYS A 230 -12.78 -22.12 13.98
N THR A 231 -12.92 -23.04 13.03
CA THR A 231 -12.80 -24.47 13.30
C THR A 231 -11.40 -24.81 13.79
N PHE A 232 -10.35 -24.30 13.15
CA PHE A 232 -8.98 -24.51 13.62
C PHE A 232 -8.74 -23.91 15.01
N ALA A 233 -9.25 -22.71 15.26
CA ALA A 233 -9.16 -22.03 16.56
C ALA A 233 -9.78 -22.83 17.73
N ILE A 234 -10.81 -23.64 17.48
CA ILE A 234 -11.49 -24.45 18.51
C ILE A 234 -10.74 -25.75 18.82
N PHE A 235 -9.90 -26.23 17.91
CA PHE A 235 -9.06 -27.42 18.10
C PHE A 235 -7.58 -27.00 18.23
N PRO A 236 -7.19 -26.39 19.37
CA PRO A 236 -5.80 -26.02 19.60
C PRO A 236 -4.92 -27.27 19.55
N THR A 237 -3.78 -27.15 18.89
CA THR A 237 -2.69 -28.12 19.00
C THR A 237 -1.88 -27.74 20.23
N ASP A 238 -1.52 -28.72 21.06
CA ASP A 238 -0.86 -28.48 22.36
C ASP A 238 0.57 -27.90 22.22
N ASP A 239 1.13 -27.91 21.01
CA ASP A 239 2.50 -27.51 20.73
C ASP A 239 2.61 -26.11 20.09
N PHE A 240 3.22 -25.18 20.81
CA PHE A 240 3.64 -23.87 20.29
C PHE A 240 4.91 -23.99 19.43
N ASN A 241 4.83 -24.78 18.36
CA ASN A 241 5.95 -25.07 17.46
C ASN A 241 5.87 -24.25 16.16
N THR A 242 6.99 -24.17 15.42
CA THR A 242 7.09 -23.52 14.10
C THR A 242 5.98 -23.94 13.13
N HIS A 243 5.54 -25.20 13.21
CA HIS A 243 4.43 -25.73 12.41
C HIS A 243 3.08 -25.06 12.74
N GLY A 244 2.78 -24.81 14.02
CA GLY A 244 1.56 -24.12 14.43
C GLY A 244 1.49 -22.70 13.88
N MET A 245 2.62 -21.96 13.94
CA MET A 245 2.69 -20.62 13.35
C MET A 245 2.49 -20.64 11.84
N LEU A 246 3.12 -21.59 11.13
CA LEU A 246 2.94 -21.73 9.67
C LEU A 246 1.48 -21.96 9.31
N VAL A 247 0.75 -22.76 10.09
CA VAL A 247 -0.70 -22.98 9.89
C VAL A 247 -1.48 -21.69 10.13
N VAL A 248 -1.20 -20.94 11.19
CA VAL A 248 -1.85 -19.65 11.45
C VAL A 248 -1.61 -18.66 10.31
N VAL A 249 -0.36 -18.51 9.86
CA VAL A 249 0.00 -17.65 8.72
C VAL A 249 -0.71 -18.10 7.43
N ALA A 250 -0.79 -19.41 7.18
CA ALA A 250 -1.51 -19.97 6.04
C ALA A 250 -3.02 -19.66 6.11
N LEU A 251 -3.66 -19.83 7.27
CA LEU A 251 -5.08 -19.52 7.47
C LEU A 251 -5.36 -18.03 7.33
N LEU A 252 -4.51 -17.16 7.89
CA LEU A 252 -4.60 -15.72 7.69
C LEU A 252 -4.46 -15.34 6.21
N SER A 253 -3.55 -16.00 5.48
CA SER A 253 -3.39 -15.82 4.04
C SER A 253 -4.65 -16.21 3.26
N VAL A 254 -5.30 -17.33 3.63
CA VAL A 254 -6.58 -17.75 3.05
C VAL A 254 -7.66 -16.69 3.30
N ILE A 255 -7.75 -16.14 4.52
CA ILE A 255 -8.69 -15.06 4.83
C ILE A 255 -8.39 -13.81 4.01
N ILE A 256 -7.14 -13.39 3.88
CA ILE A 256 -6.75 -12.23 3.07
C ILE A 256 -7.18 -12.41 1.60
N ILE A 257 -6.96 -13.60 1.04
CA ILE A 257 -7.40 -13.92 -0.33
C ILE A 257 -8.92 -13.86 -0.42
N ALA A 258 -9.64 -14.42 0.56
CA ALA A 258 -11.09 -14.38 0.60
C ALA A 258 -11.62 -12.94 0.73
N ILE A 259 -10.98 -12.09 1.55
CA ILE A 259 -11.23 -10.65 1.64
C ILE A 259 -11.02 -9.99 0.27
N ALA A 260 -9.91 -10.25 -0.41
CA ALA A 260 -9.64 -9.66 -1.73
C ALA A 260 -10.69 -10.03 -2.79
N ILE A 261 -11.28 -11.22 -2.69
CA ILE A 261 -12.36 -11.68 -3.58
C ILE A 261 -13.70 -11.03 -3.20
N ALA A 262 -14.03 -10.96 -1.91
CA ALA A 262 -15.30 -10.48 -1.37
C ALA A 262 -15.41 -8.96 -1.30
N ALA A 263 -14.32 -8.26 -0.99
CA ALA A 263 -14.32 -6.83 -0.70
C ALA A 263 -14.89 -5.95 -1.82
N PRO A 264 -14.63 -6.19 -3.13
CA PRO A 264 -15.30 -5.43 -4.19
C PRO A 264 -16.83 -5.54 -4.15
N PHE A 265 -17.36 -6.72 -3.78
CA PHE A 265 -18.81 -6.90 -3.61
C PHE A 265 -19.32 -6.25 -2.32
N ILE A 266 -18.55 -6.30 -1.23
CA ILE A 266 -18.86 -5.60 0.02
C ILE A 266 -18.94 -4.09 -0.23
N ILE A 267 -17.99 -3.50 -0.95
CA ILE A 267 -18.01 -2.08 -1.36
C ILE A 267 -19.26 -1.77 -2.17
N GLN A 268 -19.63 -2.65 -3.11
CA GLN A 268 -20.85 -2.49 -3.91
C GLN A 268 -22.11 -2.50 -3.03
N LEU A 269 -22.20 -3.46 -2.10
CA LEU A 269 -23.34 -3.59 -1.18
C LEU A 269 -23.47 -2.36 -0.28
N LEU A 270 -22.35 -1.88 0.26
CA LEU A 270 -22.29 -0.71 1.13
C LEU A 270 -22.60 0.59 0.37
N ALA A 271 -22.27 0.68 -0.92
CA ALA A 271 -22.55 1.85 -1.75
C ALA A 271 -24.00 1.89 -2.28
N ALA A 272 -24.65 0.74 -2.47
CA ALA A 272 -26.01 0.62 -2.99
C ALA A 272 -27.06 1.52 -2.29
N PRO A 273 -27.18 1.56 -0.94
CA PRO A 273 -28.20 2.39 -0.28
C PRO A 273 -27.98 3.89 -0.52
N PHE A 274 -26.73 4.33 -0.70
CA PHE A 274 -26.40 5.74 -0.93
C PHE A 274 -26.80 6.24 -2.34
N THR A 275 -27.18 5.34 -3.25
CA THR A 275 -27.71 5.72 -4.57
C THR A 275 -29.09 6.38 -4.50
N LEU A 276 -29.80 6.21 -3.37
CA LEU A 276 -31.11 6.79 -3.09
C LEU A 276 -31.04 8.05 -2.22
N SER A 277 -29.83 8.57 -1.96
CA SER A 277 -29.65 9.76 -1.12
C SER A 277 -30.22 11.03 -1.77
N HIS A 278 -30.60 12.01 -0.95
CA HIS A 278 -31.06 13.33 -1.43
C HIS A 278 -29.91 14.27 -1.80
N PHE A 279 -28.67 13.94 -1.41
CA PHE A 279 -27.51 14.79 -1.68
C PHE A 279 -26.87 14.45 -3.04
N PRO A 280 -26.77 15.41 -3.98
CA PRO A 280 -26.24 15.16 -5.32
C PRO A 280 -24.81 14.60 -5.33
N SER A 281 -23.96 15.05 -4.40
CA SER A 281 -22.58 14.58 -4.25
C SER A 281 -22.49 13.11 -3.86
N VAL A 282 -23.37 12.67 -2.96
CA VAL A 282 -23.44 11.30 -2.47
C VAL A 282 -23.98 10.36 -3.54
N VAL A 283 -25.05 10.75 -4.24
CA VAL A 283 -25.62 9.93 -5.33
C VAL A 283 -24.61 9.76 -6.46
N LEU A 284 -23.93 10.83 -6.86
CA LEU A 284 -22.92 10.78 -7.91
C LEU A 284 -21.74 9.88 -7.51
N ALA A 285 -21.25 9.99 -6.27
CA ALA A 285 -20.18 9.14 -5.76
C ALA A 285 -20.62 7.67 -5.67
N ALA A 286 -21.81 7.39 -5.13
CA ALA A 286 -22.35 6.04 -5.00
C ALA A 286 -22.54 5.36 -6.36
N ARG A 287 -23.09 6.07 -7.36
CA ARG A 287 -23.22 5.54 -8.73
C ARG A 287 -21.86 5.24 -9.37
N ARG A 288 -20.86 6.12 -9.20
CA ARG A 288 -19.49 5.87 -9.67
C ARG A 288 -18.82 4.67 -8.99
N ILE A 289 -19.10 4.44 -7.71
CA ILE A 289 -18.61 3.25 -6.99
C ILE A 289 -19.30 1.99 -7.54
N MET A 290 -20.61 2.05 -7.77
CA MET A 290 -21.39 0.94 -8.34
C MET A 290 -20.98 0.57 -9.76
N ASP A 291 -20.51 1.54 -10.55
CA ASP A 291 -20.05 1.32 -11.93
C ASP A 291 -18.76 0.47 -12.00
N ASP A 292 -17.81 0.66 -11.08
CA ASP A 292 -16.59 -0.17 -10.97
C ASP A 292 -16.09 -0.33 -9.52
N PRO A 293 -16.71 -1.24 -8.73
CA PRO A 293 -16.28 -1.49 -7.35
C PRO A 293 -14.86 -2.09 -7.26
N ARG A 294 -14.40 -2.76 -8.32
CA ARG A 294 -13.05 -3.35 -8.37
C ARG A 294 -11.98 -2.28 -8.50
N ALA A 295 -12.25 -1.19 -9.22
CA ALA A 295 -11.36 -0.04 -9.24
C ALA A 295 -11.22 0.58 -7.84
N VAL A 296 -12.33 0.73 -7.12
CA VAL A 296 -12.31 1.26 -5.75
C VAL A 296 -11.48 0.35 -4.84
N TRP A 297 -11.73 -0.96 -4.85
CA TRP A 297 -10.95 -1.92 -4.07
C TRP A 297 -9.45 -1.90 -4.39
N ARG A 298 -9.06 -1.78 -5.67
CA ARG A 298 -7.64 -1.70 -6.04
C ARG A 298 -6.91 -0.52 -5.39
N VAL A 299 -7.62 0.55 -5.07
CA VAL A 299 -7.06 1.74 -4.41
C VAL A 299 -7.01 1.55 -2.90
N VAL A 300 -8.07 1.03 -2.27
CA VAL A 300 -8.21 1.00 -0.81
C VAL A 300 -7.84 -0.35 -0.16
N GLY A 301 -7.68 -1.40 -0.97
CA GLY A 301 -7.56 -2.78 -0.50
C GLY A 301 -6.25 -3.07 0.23
N ALA A 302 -5.15 -2.46 -0.20
CA ALA A 302 -3.86 -2.55 0.47
C ALA A 302 -3.98 -2.15 1.96
N LEU A 303 -4.59 -0.98 2.18
CA LEU A 303 -4.80 -0.41 3.51
C LEU A 303 -5.76 -1.26 4.35
N SER A 304 -6.83 -1.72 3.71
CA SER A 304 -7.85 -2.55 4.33
C SER A 304 -7.29 -3.88 4.86
N ILE A 305 -6.39 -4.52 4.10
CA ILE A 305 -5.69 -5.75 4.49
C ILE A 305 -4.72 -5.48 5.65
N LEU A 306 -4.03 -4.34 5.64
CA LEU A 306 -3.18 -3.93 6.76
C LEU A 306 -4.02 -3.72 8.04
N CYS A 307 -5.14 -3.02 7.95
CA CYS A 307 -6.08 -2.85 9.06
C CYS A 307 -6.61 -4.18 9.59
N PHE A 308 -6.86 -5.16 8.72
CA PHE A 308 -7.21 -6.53 9.14
C PHE A 308 -6.13 -7.16 10.02
N ILE A 309 -4.87 -7.14 9.56
CA ILE A 309 -3.75 -7.67 10.33
C ILE A 309 -3.57 -6.92 11.66
N GLY A 310 -3.63 -5.59 11.64
CA GLY A 310 -3.60 -4.77 12.86
C GLY A 310 -4.70 -5.15 13.85
N GLY A 311 -5.93 -5.34 13.35
CA GLY A 311 -7.06 -5.81 14.15
C GLY A 311 -6.82 -7.19 14.74
N PHE A 312 -6.31 -8.12 13.94
CA PHE A 312 -5.99 -9.49 14.37
C PHE A 312 -4.93 -9.53 15.46
N THR A 313 -3.86 -8.75 15.34
CA THR A 313 -2.78 -8.73 16.33
C THR A 313 -3.16 -7.94 17.59
N SER A 314 -4.21 -7.09 17.54
CA SER A 314 -4.61 -6.26 18.68
C SER A 314 -5.13 -7.02 19.90
N VAL A 315 -5.62 -8.25 19.73
CA VAL A 315 -6.15 -9.09 20.83
C VAL A 315 -5.38 -10.39 20.98
N MET A 316 -4.25 -10.50 20.28
CA MET A 316 -3.44 -11.70 20.32
C MET A 316 -2.69 -11.77 21.64
N ASP A 317 -3.39 -12.27 22.66
CA ASP A 317 -2.84 -12.63 23.97
C ASP A 317 -2.84 -14.16 24.05
N PHE A 318 -1.66 -14.76 23.85
CA PHE A 318 -1.52 -16.22 23.88
C PHE A 318 -1.55 -16.79 25.31
N ALA A 319 -1.63 -15.96 26.35
CA ALA A 319 -1.62 -16.38 27.75
C ALA A 319 -2.82 -17.26 28.15
N THR A 320 -3.90 -17.27 27.38
CA THR A 320 -5.11 -18.05 27.71
C THR A 320 -5.11 -19.49 27.19
N VAL A 321 -4.11 -19.90 26.40
CA VAL A 321 -4.01 -21.29 25.90
C VAL A 321 -3.38 -22.21 26.94
N SER A 322 -2.54 -21.70 27.85
CA SER A 322 -2.01 -22.44 29.00
C SER A 322 -3.01 -22.44 30.17
N SER A 323 -4.14 -23.14 29.98
CA SER A 323 -5.10 -23.45 31.06
C SER A 323 -4.57 -24.49 32.06
N THR A 324 -3.39 -25.04 31.83
CA THR A 324 -2.69 -25.94 32.75
C THR A 324 -1.69 -25.08 33.54
N LYS A 325 -1.52 -25.35 34.85
CA LYS A 325 -0.60 -24.67 35.80
C LYS A 325 0.90 -24.79 35.43
N GLN A 326 1.25 -24.63 34.16
CA GLN A 326 2.61 -24.58 33.64
C GLN A 326 3.02 -23.11 33.60
N GLU A 327 4.16 -22.77 34.20
CA GLU A 327 4.76 -21.45 34.05
C GLU A 327 4.91 -21.14 32.54
N ILE A 328 4.42 -19.99 32.12
CA ILE A 328 4.55 -19.56 30.71
C ILE A 328 6.06 -19.38 30.44
N PRO A 329 6.63 -20.05 29.43
CA PRO A 329 8.04 -19.91 29.11
C PRO A 329 8.40 -18.43 28.85
N PRO A 330 9.52 -17.92 29.38
CA PRO A 330 9.95 -16.53 29.16
C PRO A 330 10.00 -16.13 27.68
N ALA A 331 10.40 -17.06 26.82
CA ALA A 331 10.36 -16.95 25.36
C ALA A 331 9.00 -16.53 24.80
N VAL A 332 7.91 -17.13 25.29
CA VAL A 332 6.55 -16.84 24.81
C VAL A 332 6.17 -15.40 25.17
N ILE A 333 6.53 -14.93 26.37
CA ILE A 333 6.25 -13.57 26.84
C ILE A 333 6.97 -12.53 25.98
N VAL A 334 8.24 -12.77 25.66
CA VAL A 334 9.03 -11.87 24.80
C VAL A 334 8.45 -11.86 23.38
N PHE A 335 8.08 -13.03 22.84
CA PHE A 335 7.40 -13.14 21.55
C PHE A 335 6.08 -12.34 21.53
N MET A 336 5.31 -12.34 22.62
CA MET A 336 4.07 -11.55 22.74
C MET A 336 4.31 -10.04 22.62
N HIS A 337 5.46 -9.55 23.06
CA HIS A 337 5.80 -8.14 22.97
C HIS A 337 6.31 -7.75 21.58
N ASP A 338 7.06 -8.65 20.95
CA ASP A 338 7.72 -8.41 19.67
C ASP A 338 6.75 -8.40 18.48
N VAL A 339 5.75 -9.30 18.45
CA VAL A 339 4.84 -9.40 17.29
C VAL A 339 4.00 -8.13 17.09
N PRO A 340 3.35 -7.54 18.12
CA PRO A 340 2.65 -6.26 17.98
C PRO A 340 3.56 -5.11 17.55
N LEU A 341 4.83 -5.12 17.96
CA LEU A 341 5.84 -4.15 17.53
C LEU A 341 6.13 -4.29 16.03
N GLY A 342 6.41 -5.51 15.56
CA GLY A 342 6.62 -5.80 14.13
C GLY A 342 5.40 -5.44 13.26
N VAL A 343 4.19 -5.72 13.76
CA VAL A 343 2.94 -5.33 13.07
C VAL A 343 2.78 -3.83 13.05
N THR A 344 3.09 -3.11 14.13
CA THR A 344 3.01 -1.64 14.16
C THR A 344 3.97 -1.00 13.15
N ILE A 345 5.20 -1.53 13.03
CA ILE A 345 6.17 -1.10 12.02
C ILE A 345 5.60 -1.33 10.61
N THR A 346 5.10 -2.54 10.35
CA THR A 346 4.52 -2.92 9.05
C THR A 346 3.33 -2.02 8.69
N LEU A 347 2.44 -1.75 9.64
CA LEU A 347 1.33 -0.82 9.48
C LEU A 347 1.83 0.59 9.17
N GLY A 348 2.82 1.11 9.91
CA GLY A 348 3.38 2.45 9.68
C GLY A 348 3.94 2.61 8.26
N ILE A 349 4.72 1.63 7.80
CA ILE A 349 5.25 1.59 6.43
C ILE A 349 4.09 1.52 5.43
N GLY A 350 3.14 0.60 5.63
CA GLY A 350 2.03 0.39 4.73
C GLY A 350 1.06 1.57 4.63
N PHE A 351 0.77 2.25 5.74
CA PHE A 351 -0.02 3.48 5.79
C PHE A 351 0.69 4.61 5.05
N THR A 352 2.00 4.76 5.25
CA THR A 352 2.81 5.76 4.55
C THR A 352 2.79 5.55 3.04
N VAL A 353 3.03 4.32 2.59
CA VAL A 353 2.98 3.96 1.16
C VAL A 353 1.58 4.15 0.58
N SER A 354 0.54 3.80 1.32
CA SER A 354 -0.86 3.96 0.89
C SER A 354 -1.29 5.42 0.82
N ALA A 355 -0.87 6.25 1.77
CA ALA A 355 -1.11 7.69 1.75
C ALA A 355 -0.44 8.33 0.53
N LEU A 356 0.82 7.97 0.25
CA LEU A 356 1.52 8.48 -0.93
C LEU A 356 0.90 7.97 -2.24
N SER A 357 0.53 6.69 -2.31
CA SER A 357 -0.17 6.13 -3.48
C SER A 357 -1.52 6.83 -3.70
N THR A 358 -2.23 7.18 -2.62
CA THR A 358 -3.46 7.97 -2.68
C THR A 358 -3.19 9.38 -3.22
N LEU A 359 -2.19 10.09 -2.70
CA LEU A 359 -1.77 11.39 -3.21
C LEU A 359 -1.51 11.33 -4.73
N MET A 360 -0.76 10.30 -5.13
CA MET A 360 -0.35 10.03 -6.50
C MET A 360 -1.55 9.83 -7.42
N ASN A 361 -2.42 8.88 -7.07
CA ASN A 361 -3.62 8.58 -7.84
C ASN A 361 -4.55 9.78 -7.94
N GLN A 362 -4.62 10.61 -6.89
CA GLN A 362 -5.47 11.80 -6.89
C GLN A 362 -4.88 12.93 -7.72
N ALA A 363 -3.57 13.15 -7.68
CA ALA A 363 -2.89 14.07 -8.58
C ALA A 363 -3.17 13.68 -10.05
N SER A 364 -3.02 12.38 -10.37
CA SER A 364 -3.30 11.82 -11.71
C SER A 364 -4.75 12.06 -12.12
N GLY A 365 -5.68 11.79 -11.20
CA GLY A 365 -7.11 11.90 -11.44
C GLY A 365 -7.57 13.33 -11.71
N VAL A 366 -6.89 14.34 -11.15
CA VAL A 366 -7.17 15.75 -11.47
C VAL A 366 -6.91 16.00 -12.95
N PHE A 367 -5.74 15.60 -13.47
CA PHE A 367 -5.37 15.77 -14.89
C PHE A 367 -6.25 14.94 -15.84
N ASP A 368 -6.49 13.68 -15.50
CA ASP A 368 -7.30 12.77 -16.34
C ASP A 368 -8.76 13.23 -16.51
N ARG A 369 -9.30 13.97 -15.53
CA ARG A 369 -10.69 14.43 -15.53
C ARG A 369 -10.87 15.89 -15.93
N LEU A 370 -9.79 16.60 -16.28
CA LEU A 370 -9.84 18.05 -16.53
C LEU A 370 -10.95 18.46 -17.51
N THR A 371 -11.03 17.80 -18.66
CA THR A 371 -12.04 18.12 -19.69
C THR A 371 -13.47 17.89 -19.18
N GLN A 372 -13.68 16.87 -18.35
CA GLN A 372 -14.98 16.56 -17.76
C GLN A 372 -15.34 17.55 -16.64
N THR A 373 -14.38 17.88 -15.77
CA THR A 373 -14.55 18.88 -14.71
C THR A 373 -14.82 20.26 -15.31
N GLN A 374 -14.14 20.62 -16.40
CA GLN A 374 -14.39 21.85 -17.17
C GLN A 374 -15.79 21.90 -17.76
N ALA A 375 -16.26 20.81 -18.39
CA ALA A 375 -17.61 20.76 -18.94
C ALA A 375 -18.67 20.95 -17.86
N LEU A 376 -18.49 20.34 -16.68
CA LEU A 376 -19.39 20.49 -15.54
C LEU A 376 -19.32 21.89 -14.90
N ASP A 377 -18.13 22.49 -14.77
CA ASP A 377 -17.98 23.87 -14.27
C ASP A 377 -18.68 24.86 -15.21
N ARG A 378 -18.53 24.68 -16.54
CA ARG A 378 -19.24 25.48 -17.56
C ARG A 378 -20.75 25.28 -17.55
N MET A 379 -21.25 24.13 -17.11
CA MET A 379 -22.68 23.87 -16.89
C MET A 379 -23.21 24.46 -15.57
N GLY A 380 -22.36 25.15 -14.78
CA GLY A 380 -22.75 25.78 -13.52
C GLY A 380 -22.70 24.86 -12.31
N PHE A 381 -21.98 23.72 -12.37
CA PHE A 381 -21.88 22.82 -11.23
C PHE A 381 -21.09 23.48 -10.07
N PRO A 382 -21.61 23.47 -8.82
CA PRO A 382 -20.95 24.14 -7.71
C PRO A 382 -19.57 23.56 -7.40
N ARG A 383 -18.53 24.40 -7.40
CA ARG A 383 -17.12 23.97 -7.20
C ARG A 383 -16.86 23.24 -5.88
N HIS A 384 -17.60 23.56 -4.82
CA HIS A 384 -17.46 22.89 -3.52
C HIS A 384 -17.92 21.42 -3.57
N LEU A 385 -18.85 21.07 -4.47
CA LEU A 385 -19.36 19.72 -4.61
C LEU A 385 -18.33 18.76 -5.22
N PHE A 386 -17.38 19.22 -6.04
CA PHE A 386 -16.32 18.35 -6.58
C PHE A 386 -15.45 17.75 -5.47
N THR A 387 -15.14 18.55 -4.44
CA THR A 387 -14.37 18.08 -3.27
C THR A 387 -15.16 17.05 -2.48
N LEU A 388 -16.46 17.30 -2.25
CA LEU A 388 -17.33 16.35 -1.54
C LEU A 388 -17.49 15.03 -2.31
N VAL A 389 -17.73 15.08 -3.63
CA VAL A 389 -17.80 13.87 -4.47
C VAL A 389 -16.51 13.07 -4.37
N ARG A 390 -15.34 13.72 -4.34
CA ARG A 390 -14.05 13.02 -4.21
C ARG A 390 -13.87 12.38 -2.83
N LEU A 391 -14.26 13.06 -1.76
CA LEU A 391 -14.23 12.52 -0.40
C LEU A 391 -15.15 11.29 -0.30
N PHE A 392 -16.38 11.38 -0.81
CA PHE A 392 -17.31 10.24 -0.83
C PHE A 392 -16.84 9.10 -1.76
N GLN A 393 -16.17 9.41 -2.87
CA GLN A 393 -15.71 8.40 -3.84
C GLN A 393 -14.46 7.65 -3.37
N SER A 394 -13.53 8.32 -2.67
CA SER A 394 -12.22 7.76 -2.33
C SER A 394 -12.02 7.52 -0.84
N PHE A 395 -12.47 8.44 0.03
CA PHE A 395 -12.20 8.37 1.47
C PHE A 395 -13.22 7.52 2.21
N VAL A 396 -14.50 7.64 1.88
CA VAL A 396 -15.56 6.87 2.56
C VAL A 396 -15.37 5.36 2.40
N PRO A 397 -15.14 4.81 1.18
CA PRO A 397 -14.85 3.37 1.05
C PRO A 397 -13.62 2.96 1.86
N LEU A 398 -12.58 3.78 1.87
CA LEU A 398 -11.33 3.54 2.59
C LEU A 398 -11.56 3.45 4.11
N VAL A 399 -12.29 4.40 4.70
CA VAL A 399 -12.63 4.39 6.14
C VAL A 399 -13.50 3.19 6.48
N VAL A 400 -14.56 2.95 5.70
CA VAL A 400 -15.53 1.89 5.98
C VAL A 400 -14.88 0.52 5.87
N THR A 401 -14.09 0.25 4.84
CA THR A 401 -13.41 -1.05 4.71
C THR A 401 -12.31 -1.21 5.77
N SER A 402 -11.58 -0.15 6.11
CA SER A 402 -10.56 -0.21 7.17
C SER A 402 -11.17 -0.58 8.52
N ILE A 403 -12.28 0.06 8.90
CA ILE A 403 -13.01 -0.26 10.15
C ILE A 403 -13.57 -1.67 10.10
N LEU A 404 -14.24 -2.04 9.00
CA LEU A 404 -14.87 -3.35 8.84
C LEU A 404 -13.85 -4.49 8.95
N PHE A 405 -12.71 -4.37 8.27
CA PHE A 405 -11.70 -5.42 8.25
C PHE A 405 -10.84 -5.43 9.52
N ALA A 406 -10.58 -4.29 10.16
CA ALA A 406 -10.00 -4.26 11.50
C ALA A 406 -10.91 -4.96 12.52
N ALA A 407 -12.22 -4.69 12.48
CA ALA A 407 -13.19 -5.36 13.33
C ALA A 407 -13.26 -6.87 13.05
N LEU A 408 -13.20 -7.28 11.78
CA LEU A 408 -13.15 -8.70 11.41
C LEU A 408 -11.88 -9.37 11.96
N GLY A 409 -10.71 -8.77 11.76
CA GLY A 409 -9.44 -9.30 12.28
C GLY A 409 -9.47 -9.44 13.80
N ARG A 410 -9.96 -8.40 14.48
CA ARG A 410 -10.14 -8.41 15.94
C ARG A 410 -11.12 -9.51 16.40
N GLY A 411 -12.23 -9.68 15.70
CA GLY A 411 -13.23 -10.72 16.00
C GLY A 411 -12.66 -12.13 15.83
N LEU A 412 -11.85 -12.37 14.79
CA LEU A 412 -11.18 -13.66 14.60
C LEU A 412 -10.12 -13.93 15.68
N SER A 413 -9.38 -12.91 16.09
CA SER A 413 -8.43 -13.02 17.20
C SER A 413 -9.14 -13.39 18.51
N LEU A 414 -10.25 -12.72 18.83
CA LEU A 414 -11.09 -13.07 20.00
C LEU A 414 -11.67 -14.49 19.93
N ALA A 415 -12.07 -14.94 18.73
CA ALA A 415 -12.53 -16.31 18.52
C ALA A 415 -11.41 -17.33 18.79
N SER A 416 -10.17 -17.00 18.40
CA SER A 416 -9.00 -17.86 18.64
C SER A 416 -8.62 -18.00 20.11
N THR A 417 -8.94 -17.01 20.95
CA THR A 417 -8.66 -17.05 22.39
C THR A 417 -9.87 -17.50 23.22
N GLY A 418 -10.92 -18.01 22.56
CA GLY A 418 -12.16 -18.46 23.21
C GLY A 418 -12.90 -17.33 23.94
N GLY A 419 -12.67 -16.07 23.55
CA GLY A 419 -13.22 -14.89 24.23
C GLY A 419 -12.65 -14.64 25.63
N ARG A 420 -11.59 -15.36 26.01
CA ARG A 420 -10.97 -15.29 27.35
C ARG A 420 -9.91 -14.21 27.47
N SER A 421 -9.40 -13.66 26.37
CA SER A 421 -8.47 -12.54 26.41
C SER A 421 -9.15 -11.34 27.05
N ALA A 422 -8.54 -10.79 28.09
CA ALA A 422 -8.87 -9.46 28.54
C ALA A 422 -8.49 -8.52 27.41
N ALA A 423 -9.47 -8.06 26.63
CA ALA A 423 -9.29 -6.92 25.74
C ALA A 423 -8.84 -5.75 26.63
N THR A 424 -7.54 -5.58 26.77
CA THR A 424 -6.97 -4.49 27.55
C THR A 424 -7.27 -3.20 26.80
N ASP A 425 -7.75 -2.18 27.50
CA ASP A 425 -8.07 -0.89 26.89
C ASP A 425 -6.88 -0.33 26.07
N ASP A 426 -5.65 -0.64 26.49
CA ASP A 426 -4.42 -0.21 25.84
C ASP A 426 -4.26 -0.72 24.39
N THR A 427 -4.60 -1.99 24.10
CA THR A 427 -4.42 -2.54 22.74
C THR A 427 -5.47 -2.01 21.76
N LEU A 428 -6.68 -1.74 22.25
CA LEU A 428 -7.73 -1.04 21.50
C LEU A 428 -7.32 0.39 21.17
N VAL A 429 -6.82 1.12 22.16
CA VAL A 429 -6.34 2.49 21.96
C VAL A 429 -5.20 2.52 20.95
N ARG A 430 -4.24 1.60 21.02
CA ARG A 430 -3.14 1.49 20.05
C ARG A 430 -3.64 1.23 18.62
N LEU A 431 -4.59 0.32 18.43
CA LEU A 431 -5.19 0.04 17.12
C LEU A 431 -5.91 1.27 16.56
N LEU A 432 -6.72 1.94 17.39
CA LEU A 432 -7.46 3.15 17.00
C LEU A 432 -6.52 4.31 16.69
N MET A 433 -5.43 4.48 17.45
CA MET A 433 -4.40 5.48 17.22
C MET A 433 -3.69 5.25 15.88
N ILE A 434 -3.16 4.05 15.65
CA ILE A 434 -2.43 3.74 14.41
C ILE A 434 -3.35 3.82 13.19
N GLY A 435 -4.55 3.24 13.28
CA GLY A 435 -5.56 3.31 12.24
C GLY A 435 -6.01 4.76 11.96
N GLY A 436 -6.23 5.54 13.02
CA GLY A 436 -6.58 6.95 12.94
C GLY A 436 -5.50 7.81 12.28
N ILE A 437 -4.23 7.61 12.65
CA ILE A 437 -3.07 8.27 12.02
C ILE A 437 -3.01 7.91 10.53
N GLY A 438 -3.14 6.63 10.20
CA GLY A 438 -3.09 6.16 8.82
C GLY A 438 -4.22 6.70 7.93
N LEU A 439 -5.45 6.72 8.45
CA LEU A 439 -6.60 7.35 7.79
C LEU A 439 -6.41 8.86 7.69
N GLY A 440 -5.87 9.51 8.72
CA GLY A 440 -5.54 10.94 8.76
C GLY A 440 -4.51 11.31 7.68
N MET A 441 -3.43 10.55 7.55
CA MET A 441 -2.43 10.74 6.49
C MET A 441 -3.05 10.61 5.09
N SER A 442 -3.94 9.64 4.91
CA SER A 442 -4.66 9.45 3.65
C SER A 442 -5.61 10.62 3.35
N LEU A 443 -6.27 11.17 4.38
CA LEU A 443 -7.11 12.36 4.26
C LEU A 443 -6.28 13.61 3.92
N VAL A 444 -5.15 13.82 4.58
CA VAL A 444 -4.24 14.94 4.29
C VAL A 444 -3.73 14.83 2.85
N ALA A 445 -3.30 13.64 2.41
CA ALA A 445 -2.93 13.39 1.01
C ALA A 445 -4.06 13.76 0.03
N LEU A 446 -5.31 13.43 0.36
CA LEU A 446 -6.47 13.80 -0.45
C LEU A 446 -6.71 15.32 -0.50
N LEU A 447 -6.49 16.02 0.61
CA LEU A 447 -6.74 17.45 0.76
C LEU A 447 -5.63 18.28 0.09
N ILE A 448 -4.37 17.84 0.11
CA ILE A 448 -3.24 18.51 -0.57
C ILE A 448 -3.49 18.65 -2.08
N CYS A 449 -4.25 17.73 -2.69
CA CYS A 449 -4.62 17.82 -4.11
C CYS A 449 -5.79 18.80 -4.39
N THR A 450 -6.56 19.24 -3.39
CA THR A 450 -7.64 20.24 -3.59
C THR A 450 -7.16 21.60 -4.12
N PRO A 451 -6.09 22.24 -3.60
CA PRO A 451 -5.60 23.49 -4.16
C PRO A 451 -5.05 23.33 -5.57
N LEU A 452 -4.52 22.16 -5.92
CA LEU A 452 -3.97 21.88 -7.25
C LEU A 452 -5.07 21.91 -8.32
N GLU A 453 -6.23 21.33 -8.01
CA GLU A 453 -7.44 21.41 -8.85
C GLU A 453 -7.94 22.85 -9.00
N ARG A 454 -7.96 23.64 -7.91
CA ARG A 454 -8.34 25.06 -7.95
C ARG A 454 -7.39 25.87 -8.83
N HIS A 455 -6.08 25.63 -8.75
CA HIS A 455 -5.10 26.32 -9.57
C HIS A 455 -5.22 25.95 -11.05
N VAL A 456 -5.43 24.68 -11.38
CA VAL A 456 -5.62 24.27 -12.78
C VAL A 456 -6.90 24.85 -13.36
N LEU A 457 -8.01 24.83 -12.60
CA LEU A 457 -9.27 25.46 -13.03
C LEU A 457 -9.16 26.99 -13.15
N ALA A 458 -8.40 27.66 -12.27
CA ALA A 458 -8.19 29.10 -12.30
C ALA A 458 -7.26 29.54 -13.45
N ALA A 459 -6.20 28.77 -13.74
CA ALA A 459 -5.24 29.07 -14.81
C ALA A 459 -5.87 29.00 -16.21
N LEU A 460 -6.96 28.23 -16.36
CA LEU A 460 -7.72 28.12 -17.60
C LEU A 460 -8.82 29.20 -17.74
N GLY A 461 -8.99 30.03 -16.72
CA GLY A 461 -10.08 31.00 -16.60
C GLY A 461 -9.88 32.31 -17.38
N ARG A 462 -8.74 32.57 -18.02
CA ARG A 462 -8.57 33.79 -18.84
C ARG A 462 -7.64 33.58 -20.04
N ALA A 463 -8.24 33.62 -21.23
CA ALA A 463 -7.53 33.98 -22.45
C ALA A 463 -8.33 34.91 -23.39
N ASN A 464 -9.64 35.16 -23.15
CA ASN A 464 -10.47 36.05 -23.97
C ASN A 464 -11.61 36.70 -23.15
N ASP A 465 -11.26 37.36 -22.04
CA ASP A 465 -12.04 38.48 -21.49
C ASP A 465 -11.13 39.72 -21.50
#